data_AF-A0A6M0QS65-F1
#
_entry.id   AF-A0A6M0QS65-F1
#
_cell.length_a   1.000
_cell.length_b   1.000
_cell.length_c   1.000
_cell.angle_alpha   90.00
_cell.angle_beta   90.00
_cell.angle_gamma   90.00
#
_symmetry.space_group_name_H-M   'P 1'
#
loop_
_entity.id
_entity.type
_entity.pdbx_description
1 polymer ?
#
loop_
_entity_poly.entity_id
_entity_poly.type
_entity_poly.pdbx_seq_one_letter_code
_entity_poly.pdbx_strand_id
1 'polypeptide(L)'
;MQLFPCPFCGPRPETEFHFGGDAGNTRPDAAASDSDWTNYLFFKHNRKGPTREIWMHLTCREVFLMARDTVSHEVSATEALGGEA
;
A
#
# COMPACT_ATOMS: atom_id res chain seq x y z
N MET A 1 -4.95 16.40 -8.40
CA MET A 1 -4.81 15.24 -9.28
C MET A 1 -3.35 14.82 -9.27
N GLN A 2 -3.00 13.81 -8.48
CA GLN A 2 -1.63 13.30 -8.44
C GLN A 2 -1.32 12.40 -9.64
N LEU A 3 -0.02 12.21 -9.90
CA LEU A 3 0.50 11.29 -10.90
C LEU A 3 1.27 10.19 -10.18
N PHE A 4 0.72 8.99 -10.15
CA PHE A 4 1.30 7.83 -9.47
C PHE A 4 2.18 7.02 -10.43
N PRO A 5 3.45 6.77 -10.10
CA PRO A 5 4.33 5.98 -10.93
C PRO A 5 4.07 4.49 -10.72
N CYS A 6 3.29 3.86 -11.60
CA CYS A 6 3.18 2.40 -11.60
C CYS A 6 4.53 1.79 -12.02
N PRO A 7 5.14 0.87 -11.25
CA PRO A 7 6.42 0.24 -11.61
C PRO A 7 6.40 -0.46 -12.97
N PHE A 8 5.22 -0.84 -13.45
CA PHE A 8 5.03 -1.59 -14.68
C PHE A 8 4.55 -0.73 -15.87
N CYS A 9 3.91 0.41 -15.60
CA CYS A 9 3.24 1.23 -16.62
C CYS A 9 3.71 2.70 -16.66
N GLY A 10 4.60 3.09 -15.74
CA GLY A 10 5.07 4.46 -15.58
C GLY A 10 4.02 5.38 -14.93
N PRO A 11 4.19 6.71 -15.05
CA PRO A 11 3.33 7.69 -14.43
C PRO A 11 1.89 7.67 -15.00
N ARG A 12 0.89 7.53 -14.13
CA ARG A 12 -0.55 7.51 -14.49
C ARG A 12 -1.38 8.35 -13.52
N PRO A 13 -2.57 8.85 -13.92
CA PRO A 13 -3.45 9.61 -13.03
C PRO A 13 -3.87 8.78 -11.81
N GLU A 14 -3.89 9.39 -10.62
CA GLU A 14 -4.27 8.71 -9.36
C GLU A 14 -5.64 8.00 -9.42
N THR A 15 -6.55 8.46 -10.27
CA THR A 15 -7.88 7.86 -10.47
C THR A 15 -7.86 6.47 -11.10
N GLU A 16 -6.74 6.04 -11.70
CA GLU A 16 -6.58 4.66 -12.19
C GLU A 16 -6.28 3.65 -11.07
N PHE A 17 -6.06 4.11 -9.83
CA PHE A 17 -5.52 3.28 -8.75
C PHE A 17 -6.52 3.08 -7.61
N HIS A 18 -6.43 1.93 -6.96
CA HIS A 18 -7.17 1.58 -5.76
C HIS A 18 -6.22 1.47 -4.56
N PHE A 19 -6.58 2.12 -3.46
CA PHE A 19 -5.82 2.08 -2.22
C PHE A 19 -6.06 0.74 -1.50
N GLY A 20 -4.99 -0.01 -1.24
CA GLY A 20 -5.03 -1.31 -0.56
C GLY A 20 -4.77 -1.25 0.95
N GLY A 21 -4.35 -0.10 1.49
CA GLY A 21 -4.04 0.09 2.90
C GLY A 21 -2.56 0.34 3.18
N ASP A 22 -2.23 0.51 4.46
CA ASP A 22 -0.85 0.62 4.92
C ASP A 22 -0.11 -0.72 4.72
N ALA A 23 1.13 -0.64 4.27
CA ALA A 23 2.02 -1.80 4.23
C ALA A 23 2.37 -2.28 5.65
N GLY A 24 2.64 -3.57 5.78
CA GLY A 24 3.06 -4.18 7.05
C GLY A 24 1.92 -4.73 7.92
N ASN A 25 0.65 -4.65 7.48
CA ASN A 25 -0.45 -5.37 8.11
C ASN A 25 -0.46 -6.84 7.67
N THR A 26 0.49 -7.63 8.16
CA THR A 26 0.64 -9.05 7.81
C THR A 26 -0.49 -9.87 8.40
N ARG A 27 -1.09 -10.73 7.58
CA ARG A 27 -2.14 -11.65 8.01
C ARG A 27 -1.57 -12.63 9.06
N PRO A 28 -2.20 -12.76 10.24
CA PRO A 28 -1.76 -13.71 11.25
C PRO A 28 -2.07 -15.15 10.82
N ASP A 29 -1.43 -16.10 11.52
CA ASP A 29 -1.71 -17.53 11.36
C ASP A 29 -3.18 -17.85 11.69
N ALA A 30 -3.73 -18.90 11.07
CA ALA A 30 -5.10 -19.32 11.31
C ALA A 30 -5.39 -19.68 12.78
N ALA A 31 -4.38 -20.18 13.50
CA ALA A 31 -4.46 -20.54 14.91
C ALA A 31 -4.04 -19.40 15.87
N ALA A 32 -3.80 -18.18 15.36
CA ALA A 32 -3.49 -17.03 16.19
C ALA A 32 -4.66 -16.66 17.12
N SER A 33 -4.38 -15.86 18.15
CA SER A 33 -5.40 -15.47 19.12
C SER A 33 -6.47 -14.55 18.52
N ASP A 34 -7.65 -14.51 19.13
CA ASP A 34 -8.70 -13.54 18.76
C ASP A 34 -8.20 -12.09 18.84
N SER A 35 -7.28 -11.80 19.77
CA SER A 35 -6.67 -10.48 19.90
C SER A 35 -5.79 -10.14 18.69
N ASP A 36 -5.01 -11.09 18.20
CA ASP A 36 -4.16 -10.90 17.01
C ASP A 36 -5.02 -10.72 15.76
N TRP A 37 -6.06 -11.53 15.62
CA TRP A 37 -7.05 -11.38 14.54
C TRP A 37 -7.78 -10.04 14.61
N THR A 38 -8.18 -9.59 15.81
CA THR A 38 -8.82 -8.29 16.02
C THR A 38 -7.89 -7.15 15.59
N ASN A 39 -6.61 -7.22 15.97
CA ASN A 39 -5.58 -6.26 15.56
C ASN A 39 -5.45 -6.21 14.04
N TYR A 40 -5.29 -7.36 13.38
CA TYR A 40 -5.15 -7.45 11.94
C TYR A 40 -6.37 -6.91 11.16
N LEU A 41 -7.58 -7.29 11.60
CA LEU A 41 -8.81 -6.95 10.90
C LEU A 41 -9.16 -5.47 11.07
N PHE A 42 -9.12 -4.96 12.30
CA PHE A 42 -9.76 -3.69 12.64
C PHE A 42 -8.80 -2.53 12.91
N PHE A 43 -7.57 -2.81 13.37
CA PHE A 43 -6.60 -1.75 13.65
C PHE A 43 -5.75 -1.43 12.41
N LYS A 44 -5.30 -0.18 12.32
CA LYS A 44 -4.50 0.38 11.22
C LYS A 44 -3.47 1.36 11.80
N HIS A 45 -2.35 1.55 11.11
CA HIS A 45 -1.27 2.42 11.61
C HIS A 45 -1.60 3.91 11.45
N ASN A 46 -2.23 4.29 10.34
CA ASN A 46 -2.68 5.66 10.08
C ASN A 46 -1.59 6.72 10.35
N ARG A 47 -0.40 6.50 9.78
CA ARG A 47 0.77 7.35 10.04
C ARG A 47 0.58 8.73 9.41
N LYS A 48 0.89 9.77 10.19
CA LYS A 48 1.03 11.15 9.70
C LYS A 48 2.46 11.39 9.21
N GLY A 49 2.62 11.73 7.93
CA GLY A 49 3.93 11.95 7.30
C GLY A 49 4.36 10.74 6.45
N PRO A 50 5.66 10.45 6.35
CA PRO A 50 6.16 9.37 5.49
C PRO A 50 5.56 8.00 5.85
N THR A 51 4.94 7.37 4.87
CA THR A 51 4.31 6.05 5.00
C THR A 51 4.60 5.17 3.78
N ARG A 52 4.45 3.85 3.96
CA ARG A 52 4.46 2.86 2.88
C ARG A 52 3.05 2.32 2.72
N GLU A 53 2.52 2.45 1.52
CA GLU A 53 1.14 2.14 1.16
C GLU A 53 1.11 1.05 0.10
N ILE A 54 0.09 0.19 0.12
CA ILE A 54 -0.18 -0.78 -0.93
C ILE A 54 -1.19 -0.17 -1.89
N TRP A 55 -0.91 -0.23 -3.19
CA TRP A 55 -1.77 0.27 -4.25
C TRP A 55 -1.95 -0.78 -5.35
N MET A 56 -3.15 -0.84 -5.92
CA MET A 56 -3.44 -1.64 -7.12
C MET A 56 -3.68 -0.70 -8.29
N HIS A 57 -2.99 -0.92 -9.40
CA HIS A 57 -3.26 -0.21 -10.64
C HIS A 57 -4.36 -0.95 -11.41
N LEU A 58 -5.58 -0.40 -11.47
CA LEU A 58 -6.75 -1.14 -11.95
C LEU A 58 -6.66 -1.55 -13.42
N THR A 59 -5.86 -0.84 -14.23
CA THR A 59 -5.73 -1.12 -15.67
C THR A 59 -4.73 -2.25 -15.97
N CYS A 60 -3.58 -2.33 -15.29
CA CYS A 60 -2.65 -3.46 -15.45
C CYS A 60 -2.93 -4.61 -14.45
N ARG A 61 -3.68 -4.34 -13.39
CA ARG A 61 -4.08 -5.24 -12.30
C ARG A 61 -2.94 -5.71 -11.39
N GLU A 62 -1.78 -5.06 -11.45
CA GLU A 62 -0.67 -5.33 -10.54
C GLU A 62 -0.82 -4.56 -9.22
N VAL A 63 -0.30 -5.15 -8.15
CA VAL A 63 -0.21 -4.57 -6.81
C VAL A 63 1.24 -4.18 -6.54
N PHE A 64 1.46 -3.03 -5.89
CA PHE A 64 2.79 -2.49 -5.63
C PHE A 64 2.82 -1.66 -4.35
N LEU A 65 4.02 -1.40 -3.84
CA LEU A 65 4.24 -0.49 -2.71
C LEU A 65 4.54 0.92 -3.21
N MET A 66 4.02 1.91 -2.50
CA MET A 66 4.30 3.33 -2.71
C MET A 66 4.74 3.97 -1.40
N ALA A 67 5.91 4.61 -1.41
CA ALA A 67 6.35 5.46 -0.31
C ALA A 67 5.86 6.89 -0.55
N ARG A 68 4.95 7.36 0.30
CA ARG A 68 4.27 8.65 0.15
C ARG A 68 4.21 9.39 1.49
N ASP A 69 4.34 10.70 1.48
CA ASP A 69 4.05 11.51 2.67
C ASP A 69 2.54 11.82 2.72
N THR A 70 1.84 11.42 3.80
CA THR A 70 0.38 11.61 3.91
C THR A 70 -0.05 13.07 4.17
N VAL A 71 0.89 13.97 4.41
CA VAL A 71 0.66 15.41 4.61
C VAL A 71 0.95 16.20 3.34
N SER A 72 2.11 16.02 2.73
CA SER A 72 2.50 16.75 1.50
C SER A 72 2.00 16.07 0.22
N HIS A 73 1.61 14.81 0.32
CA HIS A 73 1.27 13.92 -0.79
C HIS A 73 2.43 13.59 -1.73
N GLU A 74 3.66 13.99 -1.41
CA GLU A 74 4.84 13.68 -2.22
C GLU A 74 5.08 12.17 -2.27
N VAL A 75 5.25 11.64 -3.49
CA VAL A 75 5.63 10.24 -3.73
C VAL A 75 7.14 10.18 -3.89
N SER A 76 7.78 9.43 -3.00
CA SER A 76 9.25 9.31 -2.95
C SER A 76 9.77 8.05 -3.64
N ALA A 77 8.99 6.97 -3.68
CA ALA A 77 9.37 5.72 -4.34
C ALA A 77 8.17 4.84 -4.64
N THR A 78 8.32 3.95 -5.63
CA THR A 78 7.39 2.85 -5.93
C THR A 78 8.16 1.58 -6.29
N GLU A 79 7.71 0.44 -5.78
CA GLU A 79 8.37 -0.86 -5.98
C GLU A 79 7.32 -1.96 -6.20
N ALA A 80 7.62 -2.91 -7.10
CA ALA A 80 6.78 -4.07 -7.35
C ALA A 80 6.60 -4.89 -6.06
N LEU A 81 5.41 -5.47 -5.84
CA LEU A 81 5.18 -6.38 -4.72
C LEU A 81 5.77 -7.77 -5.05
N GLY A 82 7.09 -7.94 -4.88
CA GLY A 82 7.81 -9.19 -5.07
C GLY A 82 9.21 -8.99 -5.69
N GLY A 83 10.30 -9.53 -5.13
CA GLY A 83 10.41 -10.32 -3.92
C GLY A 83 11.85 -10.56 -3.47
N GLU A 84 12.00 -11.01 -2.22
CA GLU A 84 12.78 -12.18 -1.80
C GLU A 84 12.24 -12.70 -0.45
N ALA A 85 12.37 -14.03 -0.31
CA ALA A 85 12.09 -14.99 0.76
C ALA A 85 11.68 -14.51 2.17
#